data_AF-A0A651HXD6-F1
#
_entry.id   AF-A0A651HXD6-F1
#
_cell.length_a   1.000
_cell.length_b   1.000
_cell.length_c   1.000
_cell.angle_alpha   90.00
_cell.angle_beta   90.00
_cell.angle_gamma   90.00
#
_symmetry.space_group_name_H-M   'P 1'
#
loop_
_entity.id
_entity.type
_entity.pdbx_description
1 polymer ?
#
loop_
_entity_poly.entity_id
_entity_poly.type
_entity_poly.pdbx_seq_one_letter_code
_entity_poly.pdbx_strand_id
1 'polypeptide(L)'
;MKTLSILFLTITLFFSLQNLNAQCLEGNCYNGKGVFLEEEGQFIHSGYYKDGVPHGKGISIFMDGTMLYANYQKGMISGKAVLLFPDGAKWYFTLEYGQVGGETYIMDVNGKLVAIKYYEYGEWTDLWIAHRQEEYFNSEILPYFF
;
A
#
# COMPACT_ATOMS: atom_id res chain seq x y z
N MET A 1 53.40 14.69 -4.67
CA MET A 1 52.37 15.46 -3.94
C MET A 1 51.10 15.78 -4.77
N LYS A 2 50.77 15.04 -5.85
CA LYS A 2 49.53 15.26 -6.63
C LYS A 2 48.51 14.11 -6.50
N THR A 3 48.95 12.94 -6.04
CA THR A 3 48.11 11.73 -5.87
C THR A 3 47.20 11.80 -4.64
N LEU A 4 47.62 12.49 -3.57
CA LEU A 4 46.85 12.61 -2.33
C LEU A 4 45.55 13.44 -2.52
N SER A 5 45.57 14.46 -3.38
CA SER A 5 44.38 15.27 -3.70
C SER A 5 43.36 14.53 -4.58
N ILE A 6 43.81 13.65 -5.47
CA ILE A 6 42.91 12.84 -6.33
C ILE A 6 42.19 11.80 -5.47
N LEU A 7 42.89 11.17 -4.52
CA LEU A 7 42.31 10.21 -3.58
C LEU A 7 41.21 10.86 -2.71
N PHE A 8 41.43 12.11 -2.28
CA PHE A 8 40.47 12.88 -1.48
C PHE A 8 39.21 13.31 -2.26
N LEU A 9 39.38 13.66 -3.55
CA LEU A 9 38.27 13.95 -4.47
C LEU A 9 37.45 12.70 -4.80
N THR A 10 38.08 11.53 -4.92
CA THR A 10 37.34 10.27 -5.15
C THR A 10 36.62 9.79 -3.89
N ILE A 11 37.20 9.97 -2.69
CA ILE A 11 36.55 9.58 -1.43
C ILE A 11 35.32 10.44 -1.13
N THR A 12 35.36 11.75 -1.44
CA THR A 12 34.19 12.64 -1.29
C THR A 12 33.07 12.32 -2.29
N LEU A 13 33.40 11.98 -3.54
CA LEU A 13 32.43 11.48 -4.51
C LEU A 13 31.84 10.10 -4.15
N PHE A 14 32.63 9.25 -3.46
CA PHE A 14 32.17 7.95 -2.98
C PHE A 14 31.31 8.07 -1.70
N PHE A 15 31.58 9.07 -0.85
CA PHE A 15 30.78 9.38 0.34
C PHE A 15 29.43 10.03 -0.01
N SER A 16 29.34 10.74 -1.14
CA SER A 16 28.07 11.30 -1.64
C SER A 16 27.12 10.28 -2.26
N LEU A 17 27.57 9.04 -2.50
CA LEU A 17 26.74 7.94 -3.01
C LEU A 17 26.03 7.16 -1.88
N GLN A 18 26.14 7.61 -0.63
CA GLN A 18 25.39 7.06 0.48
C GLN A 18 24.17 7.92 0.81
N ASN A 19 23.14 7.84 -0.02
CA ASN A 19 21.76 8.11 0.40
C ASN A 19 21.01 6.80 0.11
N LEU A 20 21.20 5.77 0.93
CA LEU A 20 20.41 5.45 2.12
C LEU A 20 18.92 5.29 1.79
N ASN A 21 18.57 4.04 1.51
CA ASN A 21 17.28 3.38 1.66
C ASN A 21 16.20 4.28 2.30
N ALA A 22 15.19 4.59 1.50
CA ALA A 22 13.87 5.09 1.88
C ALA A 22 13.84 6.54 2.43
N GLN A 23 13.20 7.44 1.67
CA GLN A 23 13.27 8.89 1.88
C GLN A 23 11.95 9.48 2.40
N CYS A 24 11.99 10.15 3.56
CA CYS A 24 10.89 11.01 4.00
C CYS A 24 10.87 12.29 3.16
N LEU A 25 9.81 12.47 2.37
CA LEU A 25 9.64 13.60 1.44
C LEU A 25 9.01 14.81 2.13
N GLU A 26 8.06 14.58 3.03
CA GLU A 26 7.33 15.64 3.73
C GLU A 26 6.89 15.21 5.13
N GLY A 27 6.79 16.16 6.07
CA GLY A 27 6.24 15.93 7.40
C GLY A 27 7.17 15.17 8.34
N ASN A 28 6.57 14.38 9.24
CA ASN A 28 7.26 13.59 10.26
C ASN A 28 6.99 12.10 10.04
N CYS A 29 7.84 11.46 9.24
CA CYS A 29 7.79 10.02 8.98
C CYS A 29 8.32 9.15 10.14
N TYR A 30 8.66 9.74 11.30
CA TYR A 30 9.08 9.00 12.48
C TYR A 30 7.95 8.86 13.51
N ASN A 31 7.33 9.97 13.91
CA ASN A 31 6.27 10.01 14.92
C ASN A 31 5.26 11.12 14.61
N GLY A 32 4.44 10.92 13.57
CA GLY A 32 3.50 11.94 13.11
C GLY A 32 2.89 11.62 11.77
N LYS A 33 2.45 12.63 11.04
CA LYS A 33 2.01 12.49 9.65
C LYS A 33 3.17 12.78 8.72
N GLY A 34 3.37 11.96 7.70
CA GLY A 34 4.42 12.18 6.71
C GLY A 34 4.10 11.58 5.35
N VAL A 35 4.92 11.96 4.37
CA VAL A 35 4.95 11.42 3.02
C VAL A 35 6.32 10.78 2.82
N PHE A 36 6.34 9.51 2.46
CA PHE A 36 7.55 8.69 2.38
C PHE A 36 7.62 7.99 1.03
N LEU A 37 8.80 8.00 0.43
CA LEU A 37 9.11 7.25 -0.78
C LEU A 37 9.64 5.87 -0.39
N GLU A 38 8.90 4.83 -0.76
CA GLU A 38 9.36 3.44 -0.69
C GLU A 38 9.97 3.06 -2.05
N GLU A 39 11.29 3.00 -2.10
CA GLU A 39 12.03 2.80 -3.35
C GLU A 39 11.93 1.36 -3.86
N GLU A 40 12.00 0.37 -2.96
CA GLU A 40 11.92 -1.05 -3.33
C GLU A 40 10.50 -1.44 -3.76
N GLY A 41 9.51 -0.98 -2.99
CA GLY A 41 8.08 -1.20 -3.28
C GLY A 41 7.54 -0.34 -4.42
N GLN A 42 8.31 0.64 -4.91
CA GLN A 42 7.94 1.58 -5.96
C GLN A 42 6.59 2.27 -5.68
N PHE A 43 6.46 2.86 -4.49
CA PHE A 43 5.28 3.64 -4.13
C PHE A 43 5.62 4.82 -3.22
N ILE A 44 4.71 5.80 -3.19
CA ILE A 44 4.72 6.88 -2.20
C ILE A 44 3.64 6.58 -1.17
N HIS A 45 3.99 6.54 0.11
CA HIS A 45 3.03 6.41 1.20
C HIS A 45 2.83 7.74 1.90
N SER A 46 1.56 8.14 2.05
CA SER A 46 1.13 9.29 2.83
C SER A 46 0.25 8.81 3.98
N GLY A 47 0.66 9.06 5.22
CA GLY A 47 -0.09 8.58 6.37
C GLY A 47 0.54 8.91 7.71
N TYR A 48 0.08 8.19 8.73
CA TYR A 48 0.61 8.29 10.08
C TYR A 48 1.76 7.31 10.29
N TYR A 49 2.72 7.72 11.12
CA TYR A 49 3.93 7.01 11.46
C TYR A 49 4.12 6.97 12.97
N LYS A 50 4.66 5.85 13.44
CA LYS A 50 5.09 5.67 14.82
C LYS A 50 6.39 4.89 14.83
N ASP A 51 7.39 5.39 15.53
CA ASP A 51 8.73 4.80 15.65
C ASP A 51 9.35 4.44 14.28
N GLY A 52 9.16 5.32 13.29
CA GLY A 52 9.74 5.16 11.94
C GLY A 52 8.97 4.26 10.99
N VAL A 53 7.85 3.66 11.42
CA VAL A 53 7.04 2.76 10.57
C VAL A 53 5.61 3.25 10.41
N PRO A 54 4.92 2.91 9.30
CA PRO A 54 3.50 3.20 9.13
C PRO A 54 2.64 2.71 10.30
N HIS A 55 1.75 3.56 10.78
CA HIS A 55 0.87 3.26 11.92
C HIS A 55 -0.42 4.11 11.86
N GLY A 56 -1.59 3.48 11.82
CA GLY A 56 -2.86 4.16 11.61
C GLY A 56 -3.23 4.24 10.13
N LYS A 57 -4.14 5.16 9.77
CA LYS A 57 -4.63 5.29 8.39
C LYS A 57 -3.53 5.81 7.46
N GLY A 58 -3.44 5.26 6.25
CA GLY A 58 -2.49 5.68 5.22
C GLY A 58 -2.99 5.38 3.81
N ILE A 59 -2.34 6.02 2.85
CA ILE A 59 -2.56 5.83 1.42
C ILE A 59 -1.21 5.57 0.75
N SER A 60 -1.07 4.45 0.05
CA SER A 60 0.06 4.20 -0.85
C SER A 60 -0.35 4.44 -2.29
N ILE A 61 0.46 5.16 -3.05
CA ILE A 61 0.27 5.40 -4.48
C ILE A 61 1.41 4.72 -5.23
N PHE A 62 1.07 3.73 -6.05
CA PHE A 62 2.02 2.96 -6.86
C PHE A 62 2.32 3.67 -8.18
N MET A 63 3.44 3.29 -8.82
CA MET A 63 3.89 3.89 -10.08
C MET A 63 2.90 3.74 -11.24
N ASP A 64 2.07 2.70 -11.23
CA ASP A 64 1.01 2.50 -12.22
C ASP A 64 -0.22 3.39 -11.97
N GLY A 65 -0.24 4.16 -10.88
CA GLY A 65 -1.35 5.01 -10.44
C GLY A 65 -2.36 4.31 -9.53
N THR A 66 -2.17 3.01 -9.25
CA THR A 66 -3.00 2.28 -8.28
C THR A 66 -2.84 2.92 -6.91
N MET A 67 -3.93 3.02 -6.15
CA MET A 67 -3.93 3.54 -4.79
C MET A 67 -4.40 2.47 -3.81
N LEU A 68 -3.68 2.33 -2.70
CA LEU A 68 -4.06 1.47 -1.59
C LEU A 68 -4.44 2.33 -0.38
N TYR A 69 -5.69 2.23 0.05
CA TYR A 69 -6.18 2.80 1.30
C TYR A 69 -6.17 1.71 2.36
N ALA A 70 -5.45 1.92 3.45
CA ALA A 70 -5.28 0.90 4.49
C ALA A 70 -5.08 1.51 5.88
N ASN A 71 -5.29 0.68 6.90
CA ASN A 71 -4.82 0.95 8.25
C ASN A 71 -3.57 0.12 8.52
N TYR A 72 -2.60 0.69 9.23
CA TYR A 72 -1.31 0.08 9.50
C TYR A 72 -1.11 -0.13 11.00
N GLN A 73 -0.48 -1.25 11.37
CA GLN A 73 -0.04 -1.54 12.72
C GLN A 73 1.36 -2.14 12.67
N LYS A 74 2.31 -1.48 13.35
CA LYS A 74 3.73 -1.88 13.38
C LYS A 74 4.33 -2.04 11.97
N GLY A 75 4.00 -1.10 11.07
CA GLY A 75 4.48 -1.11 9.68
C GLY A 75 3.76 -2.06 8.73
N MET A 76 2.88 -2.93 9.24
CA MET A 76 2.11 -3.87 8.41
C MET A 76 0.69 -3.38 8.23
N ILE A 77 0.10 -3.63 7.06
CA ILE A 77 -1.33 -3.41 6.84
C ILE A 77 -2.11 -4.33 7.79
N SER A 78 -3.18 -3.81 8.39
CA SER A 78 -4.00 -4.53 9.36
C SER A 78 -5.48 -4.23 9.15
N GLY A 79 -6.27 -5.29 9.05
CA GLY A 79 -7.71 -5.19 8.85
C GLY A 79 -8.05 -4.83 7.41
N LYS A 80 -9.06 -3.98 7.23
CA LYS A 80 -9.64 -3.70 5.92
C LYS A 80 -8.74 -2.79 5.07
N ALA A 81 -8.70 -3.09 3.79
CA ALA A 81 -7.98 -2.33 2.78
C ALA A 81 -8.80 -2.23 1.48
N VAL A 82 -8.50 -1.17 0.72
CA VAL A 82 -9.11 -0.90 -0.58
C VAL A 82 -8.02 -0.60 -1.59
N LEU A 83 -7.96 -1.37 -2.67
CA LEU A 83 -7.22 -0.99 -3.87
C LEU A 83 -8.15 -0.26 -4.83
N LEU A 84 -7.74 0.90 -5.30
CA LEU A 84 -8.37 1.69 -6.35
C LEU A 84 -7.43 1.70 -7.54
N PHE A 85 -7.89 1.13 -8.65
CA PHE A 85 -7.12 1.08 -9.89
C PHE A 85 -7.32 2.38 -10.71
N PRO A 86 -6.40 2.73 -11.61
CA PRO A 86 -6.50 3.93 -12.44
C PRO A 86 -7.76 4.03 -13.30
N ASP A 87 -8.33 2.88 -13.69
CA ASP A 87 -9.58 2.80 -14.45
C ASP A 87 -10.83 3.04 -13.59
N GLY A 88 -10.68 3.10 -12.26
CA GLY A 88 -11.76 3.28 -11.29
C GLY A 88 -12.28 1.97 -10.68
N ALA A 89 -11.80 0.80 -11.12
CA ALA A 89 -12.13 -0.47 -10.48
C ALA A 89 -11.65 -0.48 -9.02
N LYS A 90 -12.37 -1.20 -8.16
CA LYS A 90 -12.07 -1.25 -6.71
C LYS A 90 -12.06 -2.67 -6.19
N TRP A 91 -11.04 -3.01 -5.41
CA TRP A 91 -10.98 -4.28 -4.70
C TRP A 91 -10.98 -4.03 -3.20
N TYR A 92 -11.90 -4.68 -2.50
CA TYR A 92 -12.01 -4.62 -1.04
C TYR A 92 -11.57 -5.95 -0.46
N PHE A 93 -10.66 -5.91 0.51
CA PHE A 93 -10.13 -7.11 1.14
C PHE A 93 -9.72 -6.83 2.59
N THR A 94 -9.54 -7.88 3.37
CA THR A 94 -9.07 -7.80 4.75
C THR A 94 -7.70 -8.46 4.83
N LEU A 95 -6.77 -7.88 5.59
CA LEU A 95 -5.52 -8.53 5.95
C LEU A 95 -5.51 -8.93 7.43
N GLU A 96 -5.26 -10.21 7.65
CA GLU A 96 -5.00 -10.78 8.97
C GLU A 96 -3.55 -11.28 8.98
N TYR A 97 -2.76 -10.81 9.95
CA TYR A 97 -1.34 -11.15 10.07
C TYR A 97 -0.51 -10.89 8.80
N GLY A 98 -0.88 -9.87 8.02
CA GLY A 98 -0.18 -9.48 6.79
C GLY A 98 -0.52 -10.32 5.55
N GLN A 99 -1.45 -11.27 5.67
CA GLN A 99 -1.97 -12.04 4.53
C GLN A 99 -3.41 -11.63 4.23
N VAL A 100 -3.80 -11.68 2.96
CA VAL A 100 -5.21 -11.50 2.60
C VAL A 100 -6.01 -12.62 3.25
N GLY A 101 -6.98 -12.24 4.08
CA GLY A 101 -7.87 -13.16 4.77
C GLY A 101 -9.30 -13.03 4.23
N GLY A 102 -9.98 -14.18 4.11
CA GLY A 102 -11.40 -14.25 3.80
C GLY A 102 -11.75 -13.78 2.38
N GLU A 103 -12.88 -13.08 2.29
CA GLU A 103 -13.48 -12.62 1.03
C GLU A 103 -12.83 -11.34 0.51
N THR A 104 -12.56 -11.33 -0.79
CA THR A 104 -12.18 -10.15 -1.57
C THR A 104 -13.30 -9.83 -2.56
N TYR A 105 -13.79 -8.60 -2.51
CA TYR A 105 -14.88 -8.11 -3.36
C TYR A 105 -14.32 -7.24 -4.47
N ILE A 106 -14.62 -7.62 -5.71
CA ILE A 106 -14.13 -6.92 -6.90
C ILE A 106 -15.28 -6.16 -7.53
N MET A 107 -15.11 -4.85 -7.63
CA MET A 107 -16.06 -3.93 -8.26
C MET A 107 -15.50 -3.45 -9.60
N ASP A 108 -16.37 -3.34 -10.60
CA ASP A 108 -16.04 -2.64 -11.83
C ASP A 108 -16.01 -1.10 -11.63
N VAL A 109 -15.68 -0.40 -12.71
CA VAL A 109 -15.56 1.06 -12.76
C VAL A 109 -16.88 1.80 -12.45
N ASN A 110 -18.03 1.13 -12.58
CA ASN A 110 -19.34 1.68 -12.29
C ASN A 110 -19.79 1.38 -10.85
N GLY A 111 -18.95 0.68 -10.06
CA GLY A 111 -19.30 0.27 -8.71
C GLY A 111 -20.24 -0.94 -8.67
N LYS A 112 -20.28 -1.77 -9.73
CA LYS A 112 -21.00 -3.04 -9.73
C LYS A 112 -20.10 -4.17 -9.23
N LEU A 113 -20.62 -5.00 -8.32
CA LEU A 113 -19.92 -6.20 -7.86
C LEU A 113 -19.84 -7.21 -9.02
N VAL A 114 -18.62 -7.53 -9.43
CA VAL A 114 -18.38 -8.48 -10.54
C VAL A 114 -17.91 -9.85 -10.04
N ALA A 115 -17.21 -9.90 -8.90
CA ALA A 115 -16.71 -11.14 -8.34
C ALA A 115 -16.48 -11.06 -6.83
N ILE A 116 -16.62 -12.22 -6.18
CA ILE A 116 -16.09 -12.49 -4.84
C ILE A 116 -15.02 -13.57 -4.99
N LYS A 117 -13.84 -13.33 -4.43
CA LYS A 117 -12.71 -14.27 -4.40
C LYS A 117 -12.34 -14.60 -2.96
N TYR A 118 -11.80 -15.79 -2.74
CA TYR A 118 -11.23 -16.18 -1.44
C TYR A 118 -9.73 -16.43 -1.61
N TYR A 119 -8.95 -16.03 -0.61
CA TYR A 119 -7.53 -16.37 -0.53
C TYR A 119 -7.37 -17.44 0.55
N GLU A 120 -7.09 -18.68 0.14
CA GLU A 120 -6.88 -19.81 1.05
C GLU A 120 -5.57 -20.51 0.70
N TYR A 121 -4.76 -20.82 1.72
CA TYR A 121 -3.50 -21.58 1.58
C TYR A 121 -2.49 -21.01 0.56
N GLY A 122 -2.52 -19.71 0.29
CA GLY A 122 -1.60 -19.06 -0.66
C GLY A 122 -2.10 -19.04 -2.10
N GLU A 123 -3.30 -19.54 -2.37
CA GLU A 123 -3.91 -19.55 -3.69
C GLU A 123 -5.27 -18.82 -3.67
N TRP A 124 -5.57 -18.18 -4.79
CA TRP A 124 -6.90 -17.60 -5.02
C TRP A 124 -7.83 -18.72 -5.49
N THR A 125 -8.88 -19.00 -4.73
CA THR A 125 -9.88 -19.98 -5.14
C THR A 125 -10.94 -19.33 -6.05
N ASP A 126 -11.55 -20.17 -6.89
CA ASP A 126 -12.31 -19.72 -8.04
C ASP A 126 -13.65 -19.04 -7.72
N LEU A 127 -14.03 -18.27 -8.73
CA LEU A 127 -15.00 -17.19 -8.85
C LEU A 127 -16.46 -17.55 -8.50
N TRP A 128 -17.06 -16.82 -7.55
CA TRP A 128 -18.52 -16.62 -7.57
C TRP A 128 -18.82 -15.35 -8.37
N ILE A 129 -19.21 -15.50 -9.65
CA ILE A 129 -19.69 -14.38 -10.46
C ILE A 129 -21.01 -13.91 -9.84
N ALA A 130 -21.03 -12.67 -9.37
CA ALA A 130 -22.14 -12.08 -8.62
C ALA A 130 -23.37 -11.74 -9.50
N HIS A 131 -23.82 -12.65 -10.36
CA HIS A 131 -25.06 -12.45 -11.14
C HIS A 131 -26.33 -12.44 -10.26
N ARG A 132 -26.23 -12.64 -8.92
CA ARG A 132 -27.40 -12.75 -8.04
C ARG A 132 -27.26 -12.16 -6.62
N GLN A 133 -26.29 -11.27 -6.33
CA GLN A 133 -26.12 -10.69 -4.98
C GLN A 133 -25.66 -9.22 -4.92
N GLU A 134 -25.99 -8.38 -5.92
CA GLU A 134 -25.73 -6.92 -5.85
C GLU A 134 -26.40 -6.25 -4.63
N GLU A 135 -27.57 -6.74 -4.23
CA GLU A 135 -28.37 -6.15 -3.15
C GLU A 135 -27.74 -6.38 -1.77
N TYR A 136 -27.20 -7.58 -1.50
CA TYR A 136 -26.54 -7.94 -0.25
C TYR A 136 -25.26 -7.14 0.00
N PHE A 137 -24.45 -6.93 -1.05
CA PHE A 137 -23.20 -6.18 -0.93
C PHE A 137 -23.44 -4.71 -0.57
N ASN A 138 -24.42 -4.08 -1.22
CA ASN A 138 -24.76 -2.68 -0.97
C ASN A 138 -25.38 -2.46 0.42
N SER A 139 -26.16 -3.41 0.94
CA SER A 139 -26.82 -3.26 2.24
C SER A 139 -25.95 -3.68 3.43
N GLU A 140 -25.06 -4.67 3.26
CA GLU A 140 -24.37 -5.30 4.40
C GLU A 140 -22.85 -5.24 4.34
N ILE A 141 -22.21 -4.84 3.24
CA ILE A 141 -20.74 -4.92 3.12
C ILE A 141 -20.10 -3.55 2.88
N LEU A 142 -20.63 -2.72 1.97
CA LEU A 142 -20.12 -1.35 1.75
C LEU A 142 -19.98 -0.50 3.03
N PRO A 143 -20.94 -0.47 3.97
CA PRO A 143 -20.84 0.34 5.18
C PRO A 143 -19.65 -0.02 6.07
N TYR A 144 -19.06 -1.19 5.87
CA TYR A 144 -17.95 -1.68 6.66
C TYR A 144 -16.58 -1.24 6.11
N PHE A 145 -16.52 -0.72 4.88
CA PHE A 145 -15.27 -0.29 4.23
C PHE A 145 -15.08 1.24 4.19
N PHE A 146 -16.09 2.02 4.57
CA PHE A 146 -16.08 3.49 4.59
C PHE A 146 -16.28 4.06 5.99
#